data_AF-A0A091D0C9-F1
#
_entry.id   AF-A0A091D0C9-F1
#
_cell.length_a   1.000
_cell.length_b   1.000
_cell.length_c   1.000
_cell.angle_alpha   90.00
_cell.angle_beta   90.00
_cell.angle_gamma   90.00
#
_symmetry.space_group_name_H-M   'P 1'
#
loop_
_entity.id
_entity.type
_entity.pdbx_description
1 polymer ?
#
loop_
_entity_poly.entity_id
_entity_poly.type
_entity_poly.pdbx_seq_one_letter_code
_entity_poly.pdbx_strand_id
1 'polypeptide(L)'
;MELVGPAKSVYDVGDRIDYQCKPGFARRPSESTFTLCGANDNWLPLSNDACYKKSCPTPTDPLNGQVNLLNGSYEFGTQIEFVCNNGFYLIGDKILHCLLSGSNVHWSNEAPLCEKILCEPPPKITNGDYSPSEDVFQHLQVVTYTCKRISGPDQFSLIGKATLHCVGGDVWSDVPPECKMVKCPFPALPHGRQTSGFGVKHYYKATVMFECDQGFFLHGSDTVICEADSTWQPPVPKCLRNPLTTNTAISSSPESSSTESSGPESTGSQSNGPESSGSQSGEGRLDCEHLGGWVVGLLVTIFLQEH
;
A
#
# COMPACT_ATOMS: atom_id res chain seq x y z
N MET A 1 -12.83 -16.93 -30.13
CA MET A 1 -12.44 -16.96 -31.56
C MET A 1 -12.54 -15.56 -32.15
N GLU A 2 -11.92 -15.32 -33.30
CA GLU A 2 -11.96 -14.10 -34.13
C GLU A 2 -12.07 -14.52 -35.60
N LEU A 3 -12.78 -13.74 -36.43
CA LEU A 3 -13.02 -14.07 -37.85
C LEU A 3 -11.73 -13.90 -38.67
N VAL A 4 -11.43 -14.82 -39.57
CA VAL A 4 -10.29 -14.72 -40.49
C VAL A 4 -10.72 -13.95 -41.74
N GLY A 5 -10.23 -12.71 -41.87
CA GLY A 5 -10.50 -11.85 -43.02
C GLY A 5 -11.75 -10.95 -42.85
N PRO A 6 -12.14 -10.21 -43.90
CA PRO A 6 -13.27 -9.30 -43.84
C PRO A 6 -14.60 -10.05 -43.78
N ALA A 7 -15.54 -9.54 -42.99
CA ALA A 7 -16.93 -9.99 -43.05
C ALA A 7 -17.57 -9.55 -44.39
N LYS A 8 -18.37 -10.43 -45.00
CA LYS A 8 -19.29 -10.05 -46.08
C LYS A 8 -20.55 -9.41 -45.50
N SER A 9 -21.26 -8.61 -46.30
CA SER A 9 -22.62 -8.15 -45.99
C SER A 9 -23.70 -9.20 -46.25
N VAL A 10 -23.40 -10.20 -47.10
CA VAL A 10 -24.29 -11.31 -47.48
C VAL A 10 -23.43 -12.57 -47.63
N TYR A 11 -23.94 -13.72 -47.20
CA TYR A 11 -23.29 -15.03 -47.35
C TYR A 11 -24.22 -16.01 -48.06
N ASP A 12 -23.74 -16.65 -49.11
CA ASP A 12 -24.48 -17.63 -49.92
C ASP A 12 -24.51 -19.02 -49.27
N VAL A 13 -25.52 -19.83 -49.56
CA VAL A 13 -25.56 -21.24 -49.14
C VAL A 13 -24.30 -21.97 -49.64
N GLY A 14 -23.58 -22.60 -48.72
CA GLY A 14 -22.28 -23.23 -48.97
C GLY A 14 -21.06 -22.33 -48.71
N ASP A 15 -21.22 -21.03 -48.44
CA ASP A 15 -20.11 -20.18 -47.99
C ASP A 15 -19.46 -20.74 -46.73
N ARG A 16 -18.14 -20.62 -46.67
CA ARG A 16 -17.32 -21.00 -45.52
C ARG A 16 -16.78 -19.76 -44.83
N ILE A 17 -16.88 -19.73 -43.49
CA ILE A 17 -16.16 -18.77 -42.66
C ILE A 17 -15.21 -19.50 -41.72
N ASP A 18 -13.94 -19.09 -41.74
CA ASP A 18 -12.88 -19.59 -40.86
C ASP A 18 -12.67 -18.62 -39.70
N TYR A 19 -12.38 -19.20 -38.53
CA TYR A 19 -12.05 -18.49 -37.30
C TYR A 19 -10.66 -18.86 -36.82
N GLN A 20 -9.97 -17.88 -36.22
CA GLN A 20 -8.73 -18.08 -35.48
C GLN A 20 -9.00 -18.05 -33.96
N CYS A 21 -8.15 -18.72 -33.19
CA CYS A 21 -8.12 -18.53 -31.76
C CYS A 21 -7.48 -17.17 -31.43
N LYS A 22 -8.05 -16.45 -30.45
CA LYS A 22 -7.50 -15.18 -29.98
C LYS A 22 -6.07 -15.39 -29.42
N PRO A 23 -5.21 -14.36 -29.37
CA PRO A 23 -3.95 -14.42 -28.62
C PRO A 23 -4.17 -14.95 -27.20
N GLY A 24 -3.27 -15.82 -26.74
CA GLY A 24 -3.42 -16.53 -25.45
C GLY A 24 -4.26 -17.81 -25.50
N PHE A 25 -4.87 -18.15 -26.65
CA PHE A 25 -5.61 -19.40 -26.87
C PHE A 25 -4.95 -20.28 -27.94
N ALA A 26 -5.19 -21.59 -27.87
CA ALA A 26 -4.74 -22.60 -28.83
C ALA A 26 -5.94 -23.36 -29.41
N ARG A 27 -5.83 -23.81 -30.67
CA ARG A 27 -6.88 -24.60 -31.33
C ARG A 27 -6.90 -26.03 -30.80
N ARG A 28 -8.07 -26.54 -30.43
CA ARG A 28 -8.27 -27.97 -30.11
C ARG A 28 -8.31 -28.77 -31.43
N PRO A 29 -7.44 -29.79 -31.65
CA PRO A 29 -7.39 -30.49 -32.93
C PRO A 29 -8.63 -31.32 -33.29
N SER A 30 -9.42 -31.73 -32.29
CA SER A 30 -10.69 -32.47 -32.49
C SER A 30 -11.82 -31.61 -33.03
N GLU A 31 -11.67 -30.27 -33.00
CA GLU A 31 -12.76 -29.33 -33.27
C GLU A 31 -12.55 -28.57 -34.58
N SER A 32 -13.66 -28.27 -35.25
CA SER A 32 -13.69 -27.32 -36.35
C SER A 32 -13.62 -25.88 -35.81
N THR A 33 -12.69 -25.09 -36.35
CA THR A 33 -12.67 -23.62 -36.19
C THR A 33 -13.25 -22.93 -37.43
N PHE A 34 -14.19 -23.57 -38.11
CA PHE A 34 -14.88 -23.02 -39.28
C PHE A 34 -16.33 -23.49 -39.28
N THR A 35 -17.22 -22.72 -39.88
CA THR A 35 -18.60 -23.13 -40.16
C THR A 35 -18.98 -22.83 -41.61
N LEU A 36 -20.10 -23.41 -42.05
CA LEU A 36 -20.66 -23.31 -43.37
C LEU A 36 -22.08 -22.73 -43.27
N CYS A 37 -22.47 -21.90 -44.23
CA CYS A 37 -23.87 -21.53 -44.41
C CYS A 37 -24.63 -22.75 -44.95
N GLY A 38 -25.53 -23.32 -44.14
CA GLY A 38 -26.27 -24.53 -44.47
C GLY A 38 -27.43 -24.27 -45.44
N ALA A 39 -27.98 -25.33 -46.04
CA ALA A 39 -29.07 -25.26 -47.02
C ALA A 39 -30.45 -24.82 -46.47
N ASN A 40 -30.47 -24.32 -45.23
CA ASN A 40 -31.63 -23.78 -44.53
C ASN A 40 -31.39 -22.31 -44.14
N ASP A 41 -30.47 -21.62 -44.84
CA ASP A 41 -30.03 -20.23 -44.61
C ASP A 41 -29.56 -19.97 -43.16
N ASN A 42 -29.00 -21.01 -42.54
CA ASN A 42 -28.52 -21.01 -41.15
C ASN A 42 -27.09 -21.56 -41.09
N TRP A 43 -26.23 -20.93 -40.28
CA TRP A 43 -24.89 -21.41 -39.99
C TRP A 43 -24.92 -22.78 -39.29
N LEU A 44 -24.04 -23.71 -39.71
CA LEU A 44 -23.85 -24.97 -38.98
C LEU A 44 -23.32 -24.69 -37.55
N PRO A 45 -23.71 -25.49 -36.54
CA PRO A 45 -23.32 -25.25 -35.16
C PRO A 45 -21.79 -25.37 -34.99
N LEU A 46 -21.17 -24.28 -34.53
CA LEU A 46 -19.74 -24.21 -34.25
C LEU A 46 -19.47 -24.53 -32.78
N SER A 47 -18.45 -25.35 -32.52
CA SER A 47 -18.02 -25.70 -31.16
C SER A 47 -17.30 -24.52 -30.51
N ASN A 48 -17.86 -23.94 -29.44
CA ASN A 48 -17.19 -22.91 -28.63
C ASN A 48 -15.86 -23.41 -28.04
N ASP A 49 -15.78 -24.72 -27.82
CA ASP A 49 -14.64 -25.46 -27.27
C ASP A 49 -13.45 -25.59 -28.25
N ALA A 50 -13.60 -25.14 -29.49
CA ALA A 50 -12.57 -25.22 -30.54
C ALA A 50 -11.29 -24.42 -30.23
N CYS A 51 -11.33 -23.51 -29.25
CA CYS A 51 -10.17 -22.82 -28.72
C CYS A 51 -10.11 -22.93 -27.19
N TYR A 52 -9.05 -23.53 -26.67
CA TYR A 52 -8.77 -23.59 -25.23
C TYR A 52 -7.67 -22.59 -24.86
N LYS A 53 -7.57 -22.19 -23.59
CA LYS A 53 -6.49 -21.28 -23.15
C LYS A 53 -5.13 -21.97 -23.28
N LYS A 54 -4.09 -21.22 -23.64
CA LYS A 54 -2.71 -21.66 -23.45
C LYS A 54 -2.38 -21.66 -21.96
N SER A 55 -1.49 -22.55 -21.54
CA SER A 55 -0.91 -22.53 -20.20
C SER A 55 0.50 -21.96 -20.23
N CYS A 56 0.86 -21.21 -19.19
CA CYS A 56 2.24 -20.85 -18.93
C CYS A 56 3.06 -22.10 -18.55
N PRO A 57 4.40 -22.08 -18.69
CA PRO A 57 5.25 -23.21 -18.33
C PRO A 57 5.04 -23.59 -16.85
N THR A 58 4.89 -24.88 -16.54
CA THR A 58 4.81 -25.34 -15.14
C THR A 58 6.06 -24.87 -14.38
N PRO A 59 5.94 -24.09 -13.30
CA PRO A 59 7.09 -23.73 -12.47
C PRO A 59 7.73 -24.98 -11.88
N THR A 60 9.05 -24.95 -11.67
CA THR A 60 9.69 -25.88 -10.73
C THR A 60 9.42 -25.37 -9.32
N ASP A 61 9.08 -26.26 -8.37
CA ASP A 61 8.99 -25.87 -6.97
C ASP A 61 10.34 -25.29 -6.49
N PRO A 62 10.35 -24.11 -5.84
CA PRO A 62 11.58 -23.53 -5.33
C PRO A 62 12.15 -24.40 -4.21
N LEU A 63 13.48 -24.54 -4.17
CA LEU A 63 14.13 -25.32 -3.12
C LEU A 63 13.82 -24.71 -1.74
N ASN A 64 13.25 -25.51 -0.83
CA ASN A 64 12.69 -25.06 0.45
C ASN A 64 11.45 -24.14 0.34
N GLY A 65 10.67 -24.23 -0.72
CA GLY A 65 9.33 -23.65 -0.83
C GLY A 65 8.39 -24.52 -1.66
N GLN A 66 7.21 -23.97 -1.98
CA GLN A 66 6.10 -24.64 -2.67
C GLN A 66 5.35 -23.62 -3.53
N VAL A 67 4.73 -24.06 -4.63
CA VAL A 67 3.83 -23.23 -5.45
C VAL A 67 2.34 -23.50 -5.16
N ASN A 68 1.60 -22.44 -4.86
CA ASN A 68 0.16 -22.43 -4.65
C ASN A 68 -0.58 -21.97 -5.93
N LEU A 69 -1.49 -22.81 -6.43
CA LEU A 69 -2.36 -22.48 -7.56
C LEU A 69 -3.57 -21.64 -7.12
N LEU A 70 -3.46 -20.31 -7.12
CA LEU A 70 -4.53 -19.40 -6.68
C LEU A 70 -5.83 -19.55 -7.48
N ASN A 71 -5.76 -19.97 -8.74
CA ASN A 71 -6.92 -20.28 -9.58
C ASN A 71 -7.05 -21.76 -9.97
N GLY A 72 -6.30 -22.66 -9.34
CA GLY A 72 -6.32 -24.11 -9.65
C GLY A 72 -5.71 -24.52 -11.00
N SER A 73 -5.18 -23.59 -11.81
CA SER A 73 -4.56 -23.90 -13.11
C SER A 73 -3.46 -22.90 -13.50
N TYR A 74 -2.60 -23.31 -14.44
CA TYR A 74 -1.54 -22.48 -15.05
C TYR A 74 -1.99 -21.77 -16.34
N GLU A 75 -3.29 -21.64 -16.58
CA GLU A 75 -3.83 -21.09 -17.83
C GLU A 75 -3.62 -19.58 -17.98
N PHE A 76 -3.77 -19.07 -19.21
CA PHE A 76 -3.78 -17.64 -19.51
C PHE A 76 -4.74 -16.86 -18.58
N GLY A 77 -4.20 -15.83 -17.92
CA GLY A 77 -4.91 -14.98 -16.97
C GLY A 77 -4.96 -15.49 -15.53
N THR A 78 -4.40 -16.67 -15.21
CA THR A 78 -4.32 -17.13 -13.81
C THR A 78 -3.12 -16.56 -13.06
N GLN A 79 -3.13 -16.76 -11.75
CA GLN A 79 -2.10 -16.35 -10.81
C GLN A 79 -1.62 -17.56 -10.00
N ILE A 80 -0.34 -17.53 -9.63
CA ILE A 80 0.30 -18.47 -8.72
C ILE A 80 1.01 -17.71 -7.61
N GLU A 81 1.04 -18.28 -6.41
CA GLU A 81 1.74 -17.73 -5.25
C GLU A 81 2.84 -18.69 -4.83
N PHE A 82 4.02 -18.16 -4.48
CA PHE A 82 5.10 -18.94 -3.89
C PHE A 82 5.15 -18.74 -2.38
N VAL A 83 5.36 -19.83 -1.65
CA VAL A 83 5.47 -19.83 -0.18
C VAL A 83 6.70 -20.63 0.22
N CYS A 84 7.58 -20.01 1.01
CA CYS A 84 8.75 -20.69 1.55
C CYS A 84 8.40 -21.49 2.81
N ASN A 85 9.15 -22.59 3.03
CA ASN A 85 9.05 -23.40 4.23
C ASN A 85 9.53 -22.61 5.47
N ASN A 86 9.12 -23.05 6.66
CA ASN A 86 9.46 -22.36 7.91
C ASN A 86 11.00 -22.18 8.07
N GLY A 87 11.43 -20.96 8.39
CA GLY A 87 12.85 -20.57 8.48
C GLY A 87 13.52 -20.20 7.15
N PHE A 88 12.79 -20.25 6.03
CA PHE A 88 13.23 -19.76 4.72
C PHE A 88 12.37 -18.57 4.29
N TYR A 89 12.96 -17.68 3.51
CA TYR A 89 12.35 -16.40 3.13
C TYR A 89 12.49 -16.15 1.63
N LEU A 90 11.50 -15.46 1.08
CA LEU A 90 11.29 -15.34 -0.35
C LEU A 90 12.07 -14.16 -0.92
N ILE A 91 12.92 -14.43 -1.90
CA ILE A 91 13.71 -13.45 -2.66
C ILE A 91 13.21 -13.46 -4.10
N GLY A 92 12.53 -12.38 -4.50
CA GLY A 92 11.84 -12.26 -5.80
C GLY A 92 10.34 -11.94 -5.62
N ASP A 93 9.55 -12.17 -6.67
CA ASP A 93 8.11 -11.92 -6.64
C ASP A 93 7.34 -13.05 -5.96
N LYS A 94 6.51 -12.71 -4.97
CA LYS A 94 5.64 -13.69 -4.28
C LYS A 94 4.55 -14.24 -5.18
N ILE A 95 4.03 -13.44 -6.12
CA ILE A 95 2.91 -13.80 -7.00
C ILE A 95 3.34 -13.59 -8.45
N LEU A 96 3.13 -14.60 -9.29
CA LEU A 96 3.32 -14.50 -10.74
C LEU A 96 1.99 -14.61 -11.47
N HIS A 97 1.84 -13.83 -12.54
CA HIS A 97 0.66 -13.78 -13.39
C HIS A 97 0.96 -14.45 -14.74
N CYS A 98 0.04 -15.27 -15.26
CA CYS A 98 0.20 -15.87 -16.59
C CYS A 98 -0.26 -14.88 -17.67
N LEU A 99 0.68 -14.09 -18.19
CA LEU A 99 0.46 -12.95 -19.09
C LEU A 99 0.65 -13.33 -20.57
N LEU A 100 0.12 -12.49 -21.46
CA LEU A 100 0.29 -12.61 -22.90
C LEU A 100 1.64 -12.00 -23.34
N SER A 101 2.42 -12.74 -24.12
CA SER A 101 3.61 -12.23 -24.83
C SER A 101 3.50 -12.58 -26.31
N GLY A 102 3.20 -11.56 -27.13
CA GLY A 102 2.82 -11.74 -28.53
C GLY A 102 1.62 -12.68 -28.67
N SER A 103 1.81 -13.84 -29.31
CA SER A 103 0.78 -14.87 -29.47
C SER A 103 0.83 -15.97 -28.40
N ASN A 104 1.84 -15.99 -27.53
CA ASN A 104 2.08 -17.03 -26.50
C ASN A 104 1.87 -16.47 -25.08
N VAL A 105 2.04 -17.31 -24.06
CA VAL A 105 1.83 -16.92 -22.65
C VAL A 105 3.02 -17.31 -21.79
N HIS A 106 3.40 -16.41 -20.88
CA HIS A 106 4.57 -16.52 -20.03
C HIS A 106 4.24 -15.92 -18.64
N TRP A 107 4.97 -16.35 -17.61
CA TRP A 107 4.88 -15.72 -16.30
C TRP A 107 5.38 -14.28 -16.33
N SER A 108 4.86 -13.44 -15.44
CA SER A 108 5.22 -12.02 -15.34
C SER A 108 6.70 -11.78 -15.03
N ASN A 109 7.34 -12.68 -14.28
CA ASN A 109 8.76 -12.70 -13.92
C ASN A 109 9.22 -14.17 -13.72
N GLU A 110 10.47 -14.37 -13.33
CA GLU A 110 11.03 -15.70 -13.00
C GLU A 110 10.55 -16.18 -11.60
N ALA A 111 10.73 -17.48 -11.31
CA ALA A 111 10.35 -18.05 -10.01
C ALA A 111 11.29 -17.56 -8.89
N PRO A 112 10.77 -17.20 -7.71
CA PRO A 112 11.57 -16.66 -6.62
C PRO A 112 12.40 -17.74 -5.91
N LEU A 113 13.46 -17.32 -5.22
CA LEU A 113 14.29 -18.19 -4.38
C LEU A 113 13.76 -18.23 -2.93
N CYS A 114 13.84 -19.39 -2.28
CA CYS A 114 13.53 -19.56 -0.87
C CYS A 114 14.82 -19.85 -0.09
N GLU A 115 15.46 -18.80 0.42
CA GLU A 115 16.76 -18.89 1.08
C GLU A 115 16.67 -18.72 2.60
N LYS A 116 17.61 -19.33 3.32
CA LYS A 116 17.72 -19.13 4.77
C LYS A 116 18.47 -17.84 5.03
N ILE A 117 17.72 -16.75 5.15
CA ILE A 117 18.27 -15.43 5.43
C ILE A 117 18.78 -15.36 6.88
N LEU A 118 20.06 -15.01 7.02
CA LEU A 118 20.80 -14.93 8.28
C LEU A 118 21.50 -13.56 8.42
N CYS A 119 21.95 -13.25 9.64
CA CYS A 119 22.85 -12.16 9.97
C CYS A 119 23.92 -12.61 10.98
N GLU A 120 25.16 -12.15 10.81
CA GLU A 120 26.18 -12.11 11.85
C GLU A 120 25.75 -11.28 13.08
N PRO A 121 26.39 -11.46 14.25
CA PRO A 121 26.02 -10.78 15.48
C PRO A 121 26.15 -9.24 15.36
N PRO A 122 25.20 -8.48 15.92
CA PRO A 122 25.16 -7.04 15.74
C PRO A 122 26.30 -6.34 16.51
N PRO A 123 26.76 -5.15 16.08
CA PRO A 123 27.92 -4.51 16.68
C PRO A 123 27.77 -4.24 18.19
N LYS A 124 28.81 -4.57 18.95
CA LYS A 124 28.86 -4.37 20.41
C LYS A 124 29.10 -2.90 20.74
N ILE A 125 28.31 -2.35 21.66
CA ILE A 125 28.31 -0.92 21.99
C ILE A 125 29.05 -0.65 23.32
N THR A 126 29.72 0.51 23.40
CA THR A 126 30.35 0.95 24.65
C THR A 126 29.28 1.19 25.72
N ASN A 127 29.57 0.80 26.97
CA ASN A 127 28.67 0.93 28.13
C ASN A 127 27.30 0.24 28.01
N GLY A 128 27.11 -0.64 27.03
CA GLY A 128 25.91 -1.47 26.87
C GLY A 128 26.22 -2.92 26.52
N ASP A 129 25.17 -3.69 26.32
CA ASP A 129 25.16 -5.06 25.79
C ASP A 129 23.81 -5.33 25.12
N TYR A 130 23.66 -6.46 24.42
CA TYR A 130 22.38 -6.87 23.83
C TYR A 130 21.99 -8.30 24.22
N SER A 131 20.69 -8.60 24.14
CA SER A 131 20.16 -9.95 24.31
C SER A 131 19.06 -10.28 23.28
N PRO A 132 18.95 -11.55 22.83
CA PRO A 132 19.88 -12.66 23.08
C PRO A 132 21.24 -12.45 22.41
N SER A 133 22.27 -13.14 22.91
CA SER A 133 23.63 -13.12 22.36
C SER A 133 23.93 -14.46 21.72
N GLU A 134 23.57 -14.59 20.45
CA GLU A 134 23.79 -15.77 19.61
C GLU A 134 24.91 -15.49 18.58
N ASP A 135 25.56 -16.53 18.06
CA ASP A 135 26.64 -16.40 17.06
C ASP A 135 26.11 -16.16 15.64
N VAL A 136 24.83 -16.47 15.39
CA VAL A 136 24.13 -16.29 14.10
C VAL A 136 22.67 -15.99 14.39
N PHE A 137 22.10 -14.98 13.74
CA PHE A 137 20.69 -14.62 13.84
C PHE A 137 19.94 -14.95 12.54
N GLN A 138 18.66 -15.28 12.66
CA GLN A 138 17.72 -15.53 11.57
C GLN A 138 16.94 -14.24 11.27
N HIS A 139 16.50 -14.06 10.02
CA HIS A 139 15.67 -12.92 9.63
C HIS A 139 14.44 -12.75 10.55
N LEU A 140 14.16 -11.49 10.91
CA LEU A 140 13.18 -11.05 11.91
C LEU A 140 13.44 -11.46 13.38
N GLN A 141 14.51 -12.20 13.71
CA GLN A 141 14.93 -12.28 15.13
C GLN A 141 15.32 -10.89 15.63
N VAL A 142 14.88 -10.57 16.86
CA VAL A 142 15.05 -9.27 17.49
C VAL A 142 16.11 -9.35 18.58
N VAL A 143 17.08 -8.43 18.57
CA VAL A 143 17.95 -8.15 19.71
C VAL A 143 17.46 -6.91 20.46
N THR A 144 17.59 -6.91 21.78
CA THR A 144 17.31 -5.76 22.64
C THR A 144 18.60 -5.29 23.30
N TYR A 145 19.04 -4.08 22.98
CA TYR A 145 20.16 -3.41 23.63
C TYR A 145 19.75 -2.87 24.99
N THR A 146 20.65 -2.98 25.97
CA THR A 146 20.49 -2.45 27.32
C THR A 146 21.78 -1.82 27.80
N CYS A 147 21.70 -0.72 28.54
CA CYS A 147 22.88 -0.08 29.11
C CYS A 147 23.32 -0.75 30.42
N LYS A 148 24.63 -0.88 30.59
CA LYS A 148 25.26 -1.45 31.79
C LYS A 148 24.95 -0.55 33.00
N ARG A 149 24.77 -1.14 34.18
CA ARG A 149 24.54 -0.37 35.41
C ARG A 149 25.85 0.17 35.96
N ILE A 150 25.81 1.38 36.52
CA ILE A 150 26.93 2.04 37.17
C ILE A 150 26.76 1.89 38.69
N SER A 151 27.86 1.71 39.42
CA SER A 151 27.87 1.74 40.89
C SER A 151 27.77 3.19 41.39
N GLY A 152 26.56 3.74 41.43
CA GLY A 152 26.32 5.12 41.89
C GLY A 152 24.85 5.55 41.82
N PRO A 153 24.56 6.84 42.08
CA PRO A 153 23.21 7.39 41.91
C PRO A 153 22.85 7.63 40.43
N ASP A 154 23.85 7.67 39.54
CA ASP A 154 23.73 7.97 38.12
C ASP A 154 23.72 6.72 37.23
N GLN A 155 23.13 6.84 36.05
CA GLN A 155 22.93 5.75 35.09
C GLN A 155 23.26 6.20 33.66
N PHE A 156 23.58 5.25 32.78
CA PHE A 156 23.60 5.50 31.34
C PHE A 156 22.16 5.55 30.79
N SER A 157 21.95 6.43 29.82
CA SER A 157 20.75 6.51 28.99
C SER A 157 21.01 5.86 27.63
N LEU A 158 20.02 5.12 27.12
CA LEU A 158 20.07 4.55 25.77
C LEU A 158 19.56 5.59 24.77
N ILE A 159 20.40 5.96 23.82
CA ILE A 159 20.13 6.94 22.76
C ILE A 159 19.94 6.20 21.44
N GLY A 160 18.84 6.47 20.73
CA GLY A 160 18.45 5.72 19.53
C GLY A 160 17.44 4.60 19.84
N LYS A 161 17.40 3.59 18.98
CA LYS A 161 16.40 2.50 19.03
C LYS A 161 16.93 1.32 19.84
N ALA A 162 16.21 0.93 20.88
CA ALA A 162 16.63 -0.17 21.76
C ALA A 162 16.56 -1.57 21.10
N THR A 163 15.75 -1.73 20.05
CA THR A 163 15.52 -3.03 19.39
C THR A 163 15.89 -2.99 17.91
N LEU A 164 16.75 -3.92 17.50
CA LEU A 164 17.12 -4.16 16.10
C LEU A 164 16.64 -5.56 15.71
N HIS A 165 16.22 -5.76 14.47
CA HIS A 165 15.99 -7.10 13.92
C HIS A 165 16.90 -7.38 12.73
N CYS A 166 17.26 -8.65 12.53
CA CYS A 166 17.99 -9.09 11.33
C CYS A 166 17.08 -8.89 10.11
N VAL A 167 17.54 -8.12 9.12
CA VAL A 167 16.89 -7.94 7.82
C VAL A 167 17.46 -8.97 6.83
N GLY A 168 18.76 -9.24 6.89
CA GLY A 168 19.40 -10.30 6.13
C GLY A 168 20.69 -9.88 5.44
N GLY A 169 21.54 -10.86 5.11
CA GLY A 169 22.84 -10.58 4.48
C GLY A 169 23.69 -9.66 5.36
N ASP A 170 23.67 -9.96 6.66
CA ASP A 170 24.35 -9.20 7.73
C ASP A 170 23.83 -7.76 7.95
N VAL A 171 22.76 -7.37 7.26
CA VAL A 171 22.05 -6.10 7.47
C VAL A 171 21.06 -6.22 8.63
N TRP A 172 21.17 -5.30 9.58
CA TRP A 172 20.24 -5.11 10.69
C TRP A 172 19.30 -3.91 10.42
N SER A 173 18.10 -3.93 11.02
CA SER A 173 16.99 -3.00 10.73
C SER A 173 17.23 -1.52 11.05
N ASP A 174 18.34 -1.20 11.71
CA ASP A 174 18.69 0.11 12.23
C ASP A 174 20.16 0.12 12.65
N VAL A 175 20.69 1.30 12.99
CA VAL A 175 22.02 1.39 13.61
C VAL A 175 21.98 1.06 15.11
N PRO A 176 23.03 0.45 15.69
CA PRO A 176 23.09 0.19 17.13
C PRO A 176 22.97 1.48 17.97
N PRO A 177 22.24 1.45 19.09
CA PRO A 177 22.06 2.61 19.96
C PRO A 177 23.30 2.91 20.81
N GLU A 178 23.40 4.12 21.35
CA GLU A 178 24.51 4.53 22.20
C GLU A 178 24.12 4.56 23.69
N CYS A 179 24.99 4.08 24.58
CA CYS A 179 24.82 4.20 26.03
C CYS A 179 25.64 5.36 26.60
N LYS A 180 25.02 6.54 26.71
CA LYS A 180 25.65 7.81 27.12
C LYS A 180 25.20 8.25 28.51
N MET A 181 26.08 8.90 29.28
CA MET A 181 25.69 9.54 30.56
C MET A 181 25.07 10.90 30.26
N VAL A 182 23.80 10.91 29.88
CA VAL A 182 23.02 12.13 29.63
C VAL A 182 22.42 12.63 30.94
N LYS A 183 22.71 13.87 31.33
CA LYS A 183 22.21 14.48 32.57
C LYS A 183 22.13 16.00 32.44
N CYS A 184 20.93 16.51 32.16
CA CYS A 184 20.69 17.94 32.01
C CYS A 184 20.82 18.69 33.35
N PRO A 185 21.23 19.97 33.34
CA PRO A 185 21.34 20.79 34.55
C PRO A 185 19.97 20.99 35.20
N PHE A 186 19.93 21.32 36.50
CA PHE A 186 18.69 21.69 37.15
C PHE A 186 18.07 22.93 36.46
N PRO A 187 16.85 22.86 35.92
CA PRO A 187 16.29 23.94 35.12
C PRO A 187 15.70 25.02 36.03
N ALA A 188 16.57 25.92 36.50
CA ALA A 188 16.17 27.02 37.36
C ALA A 188 15.35 28.07 36.60
N LEU A 189 14.11 28.29 37.04
CA LEU A 189 13.21 29.33 36.53
C LEU A 189 12.93 30.40 37.60
N PRO A 190 13.62 31.55 37.58
CA PRO A 190 13.30 32.66 38.48
C PRO A 190 11.90 33.21 38.18
N HIS A 191 11.13 33.51 39.23
CA HIS A 191 9.75 34.00 39.15
C HIS A 191 8.76 33.05 38.45
N GLY A 192 9.00 31.75 38.59
CA GLY A 192 8.08 30.70 38.21
C GLY A 192 8.35 29.42 38.98
N ARG A 193 7.50 28.43 38.74
CA ARG A 193 7.56 27.09 39.32
C ARG A 193 7.63 26.03 38.22
N GLN A 194 8.25 24.92 38.55
CA GLN A 194 7.99 23.65 37.88
C GLN A 194 6.54 23.21 38.21
N THR A 195 5.85 22.57 37.27
CA THR A 195 4.48 22.05 37.44
C THR A 195 4.34 20.55 37.17
N SER A 196 5.28 19.95 36.42
CA SER A 196 5.36 18.50 36.20
C SER A 196 6.82 18.00 36.17
N GLY A 197 7.02 16.70 36.35
CA GLY A 197 8.36 16.10 36.39
C GLY A 197 9.12 16.29 37.71
N PHE A 198 8.44 16.61 38.82
CA PHE A 198 9.10 16.76 40.12
C PHE A 198 9.82 15.47 40.55
N GLY A 199 11.04 15.61 41.05
CA GLY A 199 11.82 14.48 41.58
C GLY A 199 12.32 13.48 40.51
N VAL A 200 12.03 13.69 39.22
CA VAL A 200 12.66 12.89 38.16
C VAL A 200 14.15 13.23 38.11
N LYS A 201 14.98 12.22 37.85
CA LYS A 201 16.38 12.46 37.50
C LYS A 201 16.40 13.02 36.08
N HIS A 202 17.03 14.17 35.86
CA HIS A 202 17.06 14.88 34.57
C HIS A 202 17.94 14.19 33.52
N TYR A 203 17.63 12.94 33.19
CA TYR A 203 18.31 12.15 32.17
C TYR A 203 17.60 12.26 30.81
N TYR A 204 18.10 11.58 29.79
CA TYR A 204 17.55 11.61 28.44
C TYR A 204 16.03 11.39 28.41
N LYS A 205 15.32 12.25 27.66
CA LYS A 205 13.85 12.30 27.56
C LYS A 205 13.10 12.53 28.88
N ALA A 206 13.78 12.99 29.94
CA ALA A 206 13.08 13.63 31.05
C ALA A 206 12.38 14.90 30.55
N THR A 207 11.08 15.00 30.80
CA THR A 207 10.27 16.16 30.43
C THR A 207 9.91 16.96 31.67
N VAL A 208 10.03 18.28 31.59
CA VAL A 208 9.70 19.22 32.68
C VAL A 208 8.80 20.31 32.13
N MET A 209 7.74 20.65 32.89
CA MET A 209 6.83 21.75 32.56
C MET A 209 6.91 22.87 33.61
N PHE A 210 6.59 24.09 33.17
CA PHE A 210 6.72 25.32 33.95
C PHE A 210 5.46 26.20 33.92
N GLU A 211 5.34 27.05 34.93
CA GLU A 211 4.34 28.11 35.05
C GLU A 211 4.97 29.32 35.75
N CYS A 212 4.64 30.54 35.35
CA CYS A 212 5.16 31.73 36.02
C CYS A 212 4.38 32.12 37.28
N ASP A 213 5.04 32.82 38.19
CA ASP A 213 4.40 33.40 39.36
C ASP A 213 3.46 34.56 38.97
N GLN A 214 2.49 34.87 39.84
CA GLN A 214 1.50 35.91 39.58
C GLN A 214 2.14 37.26 39.24
N GLY A 215 1.72 37.86 38.12
CA GLY A 215 2.26 39.11 37.59
C GLY A 215 3.47 38.95 36.65
N PHE A 216 3.95 37.72 36.41
CA PHE A 216 4.94 37.39 35.40
C PHE A 216 4.30 36.55 34.27
N PHE A 217 4.86 36.67 33.07
CA PHE A 217 4.42 36.01 31.85
C PHE A 217 5.56 35.14 31.32
N LEU A 218 5.22 33.97 30.80
CA LEU A 218 6.20 33.01 30.29
C LEU A 218 6.71 33.45 28.91
N HIS A 219 8.02 33.43 28.72
CA HIS A 219 8.69 33.69 27.47
C HIS A 219 9.59 32.51 27.09
N GLY A 220 9.16 31.74 26.08
CA GLY A 220 9.72 30.44 25.72
C GLY A 220 8.62 29.38 25.65
N SER A 221 9.01 28.11 25.64
CA SER A 221 8.09 26.98 25.80
C SER A 221 7.73 26.76 27.26
N ASP A 222 6.51 26.31 27.56
CA ASP A 222 6.12 25.82 28.89
C ASP A 222 6.78 24.47 29.23
N THR A 223 7.14 23.71 28.19
CA THR A 223 7.61 22.33 28.26
C THR A 223 9.00 22.21 27.66
N VAL A 224 9.91 21.53 28.36
CA VAL A 224 11.28 21.25 27.90
C VAL A 224 11.60 19.77 28.06
N ILE A 225 12.44 19.24 27.16
CA ILE A 225 12.88 17.84 27.14
C ILE A 225 14.41 17.81 27.26
N CYS A 226 14.94 16.88 28.07
CA CYS A 226 16.39 16.67 28.19
C CYS A 226 16.91 15.83 27.02
N GLU A 227 17.69 16.43 26.14
CA GLU A 227 18.17 15.80 24.90
C GLU A 227 19.53 15.10 25.03
N ALA A 228 19.91 14.35 24.00
CA ALA A 228 21.08 13.46 24.01
C ALA A 228 22.44 14.16 24.22
N ASP A 229 22.49 15.48 24.07
CA ASP A 229 23.64 16.34 24.33
C ASP A 229 23.70 16.87 25.79
N SER A 230 22.75 16.45 26.65
CA SER A 230 22.52 16.98 28.01
C SER A 230 22.09 18.45 28.07
N THR A 231 21.49 18.97 27.00
CA THR A 231 20.81 20.28 27.00
C THR A 231 19.30 20.11 27.12
N TRP A 232 18.63 21.17 27.60
CA TRP A 232 17.18 21.28 27.56
C TRP A 232 16.76 21.83 26.19
N GLN A 233 15.94 21.09 25.46
CA GLN A 233 15.38 21.51 24.17
C GLN A 233 13.84 21.50 24.23
N PRO A 234 13.16 22.60 23.84
CA PRO A 234 13.73 23.94 23.68
C PRO A 234 14.38 24.46 24.98
N PRO A 235 15.21 25.52 24.93
CA PRO A 235 15.86 26.07 26.12
C PRO A 235 14.87 26.49 27.21
N VAL A 236 15.30 26.37 28.48
CA VAL A 236 14.50 26.73 29.67
C VAL A 236 13.93 28.15 29.52
N PRO A 237 12.61 28.35 29.71
CA PRO A 237 11.95 29.64 29.50
C PRO A 237 12.37 30.70 30.53
N LYS A 238 11.85 31.92 30.35
CA LYS A 238 12.04 33.04 31.28
C LYS A 238 10.69 33.62 31.69
N CYS A 239 10.49 33.87 32.97
CA CYS A 239 9.33 34.61 33.48
C CYS A 239 9.64 36.11 33.54
N LEU A 240 8.89 36.91 32.79
CA LEU A 240 9.10 38.36 32.63
C LEU A 240 7.84 39.13 33.03
N ARG A 241 8.00 40.29 33.69
CA ARG A 241 6.86 41.18 33.92
C ARG A 241 6.46 41.88 32.63
N ASN A 242 5.16 42.00 32.38
CA ASN A 242 4.66 42.84 31.30
C ASN A 242 4.91 44.33 31.66
N PRO A 243 5.60 45.13 30.83
CA PRO A 243 5.86 46.54 31.13
C PRO A 243 4.61 47.44 31.14
N LEU A 244 3.49 46.98 30.59
CA LEU A 244 2.29 47.80 30.37
C LEU A 244 1.43 48.09 31.62
N THR A 245 1.74 47.53 32.79
CA THR A 245 0.95 47.74 34.03
C THR A 245 1.40 48.93 34.89
N THR A 246 2.12 49.90 34.31
CA THR A 246 2.69 51.05 35.05
C THR A 246 2.06 52.41 34.75
N ASN A 247 1.06 52.52 33.85
CA ASN A 247 0.28 53.77 33.67
C ASN A 247 -1.05 53.56 32.92
N THR A 248 -2.18 53.53 33.65
CA THR A 248 -3.48 53.97 33.11
C THR A 248 -4.34 54.54 34.24
N ALA A 249 -4.81 55.78 34.10
CA ALA A 249 -5.83 56.35 34.97
C ALA A 249 -6.86 57.16 34.15
N ILE A 250 -8.08 56.61 34.06
CA ILE A 250 -9.36 57.30 33.79
C ILE A 250 -9.59 57.83 32.36
N SER A 251 -10.83 57.62 31.86
CA SER A 251 -11.45 58.14 30.62
C SER A 251 -10.92 57.62 29.27
N SER A 252 -11.75 57.36 28.24
CA SER A 252 -13.23 57.24 28.20
C SER A 252 -13.72 56.49 26.94
N SER A 253 -14.83 55.76 27.09
CA SER A 253 -15.78 55.33 26.02
C SER A 253 -16.39 56.57 25.28
N PRO A 254 -17.09 56.46 24.11
CA PRO A 254 -17.89 55.29 23.66
C PRO A 254 -18.01 54.97 22.14
N GLU A 255 -18.58 53.78 21.86
CA GLU A 255 -19.52 53.38 20.77
C GLU A 255 -19.12 53.61 19.27
N SER A 256 -19.63 52.90 18.25
CA SER A 256 -20.95 52.26 18.04
C SER A 256 -20.96 51.19 16.91
N SER A 257 -22.10 50.46 16.75
CA SER A 257 -22.70 49.88 15.51
C SER A 257 -21.84 48.93 14.60
N SER A 258 -22.16 47.63 14.44
CA SER A 258 -23.24 46.96 13.64
C SER A 258 -22.70 46.37 12.31
N THR A 259 -23.32 45.45 11.55
CA THR A 259 -24.64 44.77 11.57
C THR A 259 -24.54 43.35 10.94
N GLU A 260 -25.63 42.60 10.82
CA GLU A 260 -25.71 41.19 10.37
C GLU A 260 -25.93 40.99 8.83
N SER A 261 -26.10 39.71 8.43
CA SER A 261 -26.92 39.20 7.29
C SER A 261 -26.26 39.11 5.89
N SER A 262 -26.74 38.31 4.90
CA SER A 262 -27.48 37.02 4.86
C SER A 262 -27.65 36.52 3.41
N GLY A 263 -27.89 35.22 3.19
CA GLY A 263 -28.72 34.72 2.06
C GLY A 263 -28.02 34.07 0.84
N PRO A 264 -28.49 32.88 0.41
CA PRO A 264 -28.19 32.27 -0.90
C PRO A 264 -29.43 31.97 -1.77
N GLU A 265 -29.29 32.00 -3.11
CA GLU A 265 -30.32 31.63 -4.11
C GLU A 265 -29.67 31.21 -5.45
N SER A 266 -30.34 30.62 -6.46
CA SER A 266 -31.42 29.59 -6.51
C SER A 266 -31.68 29.16 -7.99
N THR A 267 -32.13 27.91 -8.27
CA THR A 267 -32.60 27.40 -9.59
C THR A 267 -31.57 27.42 -10.76
N GLY A 268 -31.73 26.83 -11.96
CA GLY A 268 -32.74 26.02 -12.68
C GLY A 268 -32.11 25.54 -14.04
N SER A 269 -32.71 24.84 -15.03
CA SER A 269 -34.03 24.23 -15.29
C SER A 269 -33.88 23.15 -16.43
N GLN A 270 -34.93 22.75 -17.17
CA GLN A 270 -34.95 21.64 -18.18
C GLN A 270 -35.27 22.09 -19.64
N SER A 271 -34.99 21.25 -20.66
CA SER A 271 -36.01 20.52 -21.49
C SER A 271 -35.75 20.29 -23.02
N ASN A 272 -36.27 19.15 -23.51
CA ASN A 272 -36.83 18.82 -24.86
C ASN A 272 -35.95 18.53 -26.13
N GLY A 273 -36.55 17.74 -27.06
CA GLY A 273 -35.99 17.19 -28.32
C GLY A 273 -36.44 17.92 -29.61
N PRO A 274 -36.81 17.26 -30.76
CA PRO A 274 -37.38 15.90 -30.90
C PRO A 274 -36.92 15.07 -32.17
N GLU A 275 -37.83 14.24 -32.70
CA GLU A 275 -37.75 13.13 -33.67
C GLU A 275 -37.34 13.43 -35.15
N SER A 276 -37.02 12.36 -35.90
CA SER A 276 -37.58 12.12 -37.25
C SER A 276 -37.48 10.62 -37.64
N SER A 277 -38.22 10.18 -38.68
CA SER A 277 -38.40 8.75 -39.05
C SER A 277 -38.07 8.44 -40.52
N GLY A 278 -37.95 7.15 -40.85
CA GLY A 278 -37.78 6.67 -42.23
C GLY A 278 -37.99 5.16 -42.33
N SER A 279 -38.66 4.70 -43.40
CA SER A 279 -39.01 3.30 -43.62
C SER A 279 -38.84 2.90 -45.09
N GLN A 280 -38.50 1.63 -45.34
CA GLN A 280 -38.71 1.00 -46.64
C GLN A 280 -38.72 -0.54 -46.51
N SER A 281 -39.42 -1.18 -47.44
CA SER A 281 -39.63 -2.63 -47.51
C SER A 281 -39.09 -3.18 -48.82
N GLY A 282 -38.43 -4.35 -48.77
CA GLY A 282 -38.01 -5.11 -49.94
C GLY A 282 -38.10 -6.60 -49.65
N GLU A 283 -38.62 -7.37 -50.61
CA GLU A 283 -38.71 -8.83 -50.51
C GLU A 283 -37.39 -9.51 -50.91
N GLY A 284 -37.19 -10.75 -50.45
CA GLY A 284 -36.72 -11.76 -51.38
C GLY A 284 -35.28 -12.23 -51.29
N ARG A 285 -34.68 -12.34 -50.10
CA ARG A 285 -33.81 -13.50 -49.74
C ARG A 285 -33.63 -13.59 -48.22
N LEU A 286 -33.63 -14.81 -47.68
CA LEU A 286 -33.06 -15.09 -46.37
C LEU A 286 -31.63 -15.57 -46.61
N ASP A 287 -30.66 -14.90 -46.02
CA ASP A 287 -29.25 -15.23 -46.13
C ASP A 287 -28.65 -15.44 -44.73
N CYS A 288 -27.52 -16.12 -44.65
CA CYS A 288 -26.84 -16.39 -43.38
C CYS A 288 -26.31 -15.09 -42.74
N GLU A 289 -27.12 -14.46 -41.88
CA GLU A 289 -26.81 -13.19 -41.22
C GLU A 289 -25.56 -13.25 -40.32
N HIS A 290 -25.05 -12.06 -40.00
CA HIS A 290 -23.81 -11.86 -39.23
C HIS A 290 -23.94 -12.38 -37.79
N LEU A 291 -23.05 -13.31 -37.38
CA LEU A 291 -22.96 -13.87 -36.02
C LEU A 291 -22.43 -12.87 -34.94
N GLY A 292 -22.61 -11.57 -35.16
CA GLY A 292 -22.22 -10.50 -34.23
C GLY A 292 -23.39 -10.06 -33.34
N GLY A 293 -23.66 -10.80 -32.25
CA GLY A 293 -24.54 -10.32 -31.19
C GLY A 293 -24.96 -11.36 -30.15
N TRP A 294 -25.46 -12.51 -30.59
CA TRP A 294 -26.28 -13.41 -29.76
C TRP A 294 -25.52 -14.47 -28.94
N VAL A 295 -24.36 -14.14 -28.37
CA VAL A 295 -23.67 -14.97 -27.35
C VAL A 295 -23.14 -14.15 -26.15
N VAL A 296 -23.53 -12.87 -26.02
CA VAL A 296 -23.17 -12.01 -24.88
C VAL A 296 -24.43 -11.44 -24.23
N GLY A 297 -25.27 -12.33 -23.69
CA GLY A 297 -26.63 -11.96 -23.25
C GLY A 297 -27.25 -12.80 -22.14
N LEU A 298 -26.49 -13.66 -21.45
CA LEU A 298 -27.02 -14.48 -20.34
C LEU A 298 -25.87 -15.02 -19.44
N LEU A 299 -25.34 -14.18 -18.54
CA LEU A 299 -24.65 -14.53 -17.25
C LEU A 299 -23.95 -13.33 -16.53
N VAL A 300 -24.43 -12.08 -16.65
CA VAL A 300 -23.90 -10.93 -15.88
C VAL A 300 -24.98 -10.19 -15.10
N THR A 301 -25.77 -10.97 -14.37
CA THR A 301 -26.47 -10.62 -13.11
C THR A 301 -26.39 -11.90 -12.28
N ILE A 302 -25.84 -11.94 -11.08
CA ILE A 302 -25.72 -10.95 -9.99
C ILE A 302 -24.32 -11.02 -9.37
N PHE A 303 -23.68 -9.88 -9.05
CA PHE A 303 -22.88 -9.65 -7.83
C PHE A 303 -22.30 -8.22 -7.79
N LEU A 304 -23.12 -7.25 -7.37
CA LEU A 304 -22.65 -5.91 -6.95
C LEU A 304 -23.68 -5.28 -5.99
N GLN A 305 -23.71 -5.75 -4.73
CA GLN A 305 -24.33 -5.01 -3.62
C GLN A 305 -23.71 -5.46 -2.28
N GLU A 306 -22.96 -4.54 -1.67
CA GLU A 306 -22.71 -4.30 -0.23
C GLU A 306 -22.31 -5.43 0.75
N HIS A 307 -21.30 -5.09 1.58
CA HIS A 307 -20.75 -5.76 2.77
C HIS A 307 -19.88 -7.01 2.59
#